data_AF-A0A7C2CV23-F1
#
_entry.id   AF-A0A7C2CV23-F1
#
_cell.length_a   1.000
_cell.length_b   1.000
_cell.length_c   1.000
_cell.angle_alpha   90.00
_cell.angle_beta   90.00
_cell.angle_gamma   90.00
#
_symmetry.space_group_name_H-M   'P 1'
#
loop_
_entity.id
_entity.type
_entity.pdbx_description
1 polymer ?
#
loop_
_entity_poly.entity_id
_entity_poly.type
_entity_poly.pdbx_seq_one_letter_code
_entity_poly.pdbx_strand_id
1 'polypeptide(L)' 'MSVAPVTAAAAERWLPYLMIALGVLGLYIIGLDKGYALAAIVGETAMHYNWLHELFHDARHVTGFPCH' A
#
# COMPACT_ATOMS: atom_id res chain seq x y z
N MET A 1 -5.17 3.90 -35.16
CA MET A 1 -5.99 2.92 -34.42
C MET A 1 -6.90 3.71 -33.48
N SER A 2 -8.22 3.64 -33.67
CA SER A 2 -9.19 4.25 -32.75
C SER A 2 -9.36 3.32 -31.55
N VAL A 3 -9.05 3.79 -30.34
CA VAL A 3 -9.29 3.04 -29.11
C VAL A 3 -10.77 3.24 -28.77
N ALA A 4 -11.55 2.16 -28.80
CA ALA A 4 -12.95 2.23 -28.39
C ALA A 4 -13.05 2.69 -26.92
N PRO A 5 -14.02 3.55 -26.58
CA PRO A 5 -14.18 4.02 -25.20
C PRO A 5 -14.52 2.85 -24.28
N VAL A 6 -13.85 2.79 -23.12
CA VAL A 6 -14.20 1.84 -22.06
C VAL A 6 -15.59 2.21 -21.55
N THR A 7 -16.54 1.27 -21.64
CA THR A 7 -17.89 1.47 -21.08
C THR A 7 -17.83 1.40 -19.56
N ALA A 8 -18.75 2.07 -18.85
CA ALA A 8 -18.81 2.02 -17.39
C ALA A 8 -18.91 0.58 -16.86
N ALA A 9 -19.74 -0.25 -17.51
CA ALA A 9 -19.87 -1.67 -17.19
C ALA A 9 -18.56 -2.48 -17.38
N ALA A 10 -17.75 -2.13 -18.40
CA ALA A 10 -16.45 -2.74 -18.58
C ALA A 10 -15.45 -2.28 -17.51
N ALA A 11 -15.49 -1.00 -17.11
CA ALA A 11 -14.64 -0.46 -16.04
C ALA A 11 -14.98 -1.08 -14.68
N GLU A 12 -16.26 -1.21 -14.34
CA GLU A 12 -16.73 -1.83 -13.09
C GLU A 12 -16.24 -3.27 -12.92
N ARG A 13 -16.14 -4.03 -14.02
CA ARG A 13 -15.60 -5.38 -14.01
C ARG A 13 -14.13 -5.44 -13.58
N TRP A 14 -13.32 -4.45 -13.97
CA TRP A 14 -11.88 -4.43 -13.72
C TRP A 14 -11.48 -3.68 -12.45
N LEU A 15 -12.33 -2.77 -11.99
CA LEU A 15 -12.10 -1.95 -10.81
C LEU A 15 -11.66 -2.73 -9.56
N PRO A 16 -12.33 -3.83 -9.14
CA PRO A 16 -11.91 -4.54 -7.92
C PRO A 16 -10.50 -5.14 -8.04
N TYR A 17 -10.13 -5.65 -9.21
CA TYR A 17 -8.80 -6.19 -9.46
C TYR A 17 -7.72 -5.10 -9.40
N LEU A 18 -8.02 -3.94 -9.98
CA LEU A 18 -7.13 -2.78 -9.91
C LEU A 18 -6.94 -2.34 -8.45
N MET A 19 -8.03 -2.27 -7.68
CA MET A 19 -7.96 -1.89 -6.26
C MET A 19 -7.13 -2.89 -5.44
N ILE A 20 -7.30 -4.19 -5.67
CA ILE A 20 -6.49 -5.22 -5.02
C ILE A 20 -5.01 -5.07 -5.41
N ALA A 21 -4.72 -4.88 -6.70
CA ALA A 21 -3.35 -4.71 -7.19
C ALA A 21 -2.68 -3.47 -6.57
N LEU A 22 -3.38 -2.35 -6.51
CA LEU A 22 -2.91 -1.13 -5.86
C LEU A 22 -2.74 -1.31 -4.35
N GLY A 23 -3.64 -2.05 -3.69
CA GLY A 23 -3.52 -2.38 -2.27
C GLY A 23 -2.27 -3.21 -1.97
N VAL A 24 -2.02 -4.28 -2.74
CA VAL A 24 -0.82 -5.11 -2.59
C VAL A 24 0.45 -4.31 -2.90
N LEU A 25 0.44 -3.49 -3.95
CA LEU A 25 1.55 -2.59 -4.27
C LEU A 25 1.81 -1.60 -3.13
N GLY A 26 0.77 -1.02 -2.54
CA GLY A 26 0.88 -0.12 -1.39
C GLY A 26 1.51 -0.80 -0.18
N LEU A 27 1.06 -2.01 0.16
CA LEU A 27 1.66 -2.81 1.24
C LEU A 27 3.13 -3.13 0.96
N TYR A 28 3.48 -3.44 -0.29
CA TYR A 28 4.86 -3.68 -0.71
C TYR A 28 5.73 -2.41 -0.53
N ILE A 29 5.22 -1.25 -0.94
CA ILE A 29 5.90 0.04 -0.77
C ILE A 29 6.11 0.36 0.72
N ILE A 30 5.12 0.12 1.59
CA ILE A 30 5.26 0.29 3.04
C ILE A 30 6.38 -0.62 3.59
N GLY A 31 6.50 -1.84 3.07
CA GLY A 31 7.59 -2.75 3.42
C GLY A 31 8.99 -2.22 3.03
N LEU A 32 9.07 -1.42 1.96
CA LEU A 32 10.30 -0.78 1.49
C LEU A 32 10.58 0.56 2.18
N ASP A 33 9.58 1.17 2.81
CA ASP A 33 9.74 2.45 3.49
C ASP A 33 10.72 2.34 4.67
N LYS A 34 11.59 3.34 4.77
CA LYS A 34 12.58 3.49 5.85
C LYS A 34 12.27 4.71 6.72
N GLY A 35 11.01 5.15 6.72
CA GLY A 35 10.54 6.36 7.41
C GLY A 35 10.39 7.58 6.50
N TYR A 36 10.66 7.47 5.20
CA TYR A 36 10.57 8.60 4.28
C TYR A 36 9.14 9.10 4.09
N ALA A 37 8.16 8.21 4.16
CA ALA A 37 6.76 8.59 3.99
C ALA A 37 6.28 9.60 5.04
N LEU A 38 6.78 9.50 6.28
CA LEU A 38 6.38 10.37 7.40
C LEU A 38 7.41 11.46 7.73
N ALA A 39 8.59 11.44 7.09
CA ALA A 39 9.69 12.36 7.37
C ALA A 39 9.29 13.84 7.34
N ALA A 40 8.45 14.22 6.37
CA ALA A 40 8.00 15.60 6.21
C ALA A 40 7.09 16.10 7.35
N ILE A 41 6.49 15.18 8.12
CA ILE A 41 5.53 15.48 9.19
C ILE A 41 6.21 15.37 10.56
N VAL A 42 7.01 14.33 10.77
CA VAL A 42 7.59 14.00 12.09
C VAL A 42 9.12 14.01 12.13
N GLY A 43 9.76 14.46 11.05
CA GLY A 43 11.20 14.67 10.97
C GLY A 43 12.02 13.38 11.06
N GLU A 44 13.24 13.51 11.59
CA GLU A 44 14.21 12.40 11.78
C GLU A 44 13.65 11.25 12.63
N THR A 45 12.67 11.54 13.48
CA THR A 45 11.98 10.52 14.27
C THR A 45 11.32 9.45 13.38
N ALA A 46 10.88 9.82 12.17
CA ALA A 46 10.33 8.87 11.21
C ALA A 46 11.38 7.83 10.76
N MET A 47 12.63 8.27 10.54
CA MET A 47 13.73 7.39 10.11
C MET A 47 14.17 6.45 11.22
N HIS A 48 14.13 6.93 12.46
CA HIS A 48 14.58 6.15 13.61
C HIS A 48 13.61 5.02 13.95
N TYR A 49 12.31 5.29 13.91
CA TYR A 49 11.31 4.32 14.36
C TYR A 49 10.52 3.65 13.24
N ASN A 50 10.60 4.14 12.01
CA ASN A 50 9.90 3.61 10.84
C ASN A 50 8.41 3.29 11.11
N TRP A 51 7.70 4.19 11.81
CA TRP A 51 6.38 3.92 12.40
C TRP A 51 5.35 3.35 11.42
N LEU A 52 5.39 3.76 10.16
CA LEU A 52 4.48 3.24 9.15
C LEU A 52 4.71 1.75 8.89
N HIS A 53 5.97 1.32 8.82
CA HIS A 53 6.32 -0.10 8.67
C HIS A 53 5.86 -0.90 9.90
N GLU A 54 6.21 -0.42 11.10
CA GLU A 54 5.90 -1.12 12.35
C GLU A 54 4.39 -1.23 12.59
N LEU A 55 3.60 -0.20 12.24
CA LEU A 55 2.13 -0.26 12.34
C LEU A 55 1.54 -1.38 11.47
N PHE A 56 1.99 -1.50 10.22
CA PHE A 56 1.51 -2.56 9.33
C PHE A 56 2.10 -3.93 9.69
N HIS A 57 3.31 -3.95 10.24
CA HIS A 57 3.91 -5.14 10.84
C HIS A 57 3.11 -5.62 12.07
N ASP A 58 2.59 -4.73 12.91
CA ASP A 58 1.74 -5.11 14.04
C ASP A 58 0.35 -5.58 13.57
N ALA A 59 -0.22 -4.94 12.54
CA ALA A 59 -1.49 -5.36 11.96
C ALA A 59 -1.44 -6.80 11.39
N ARG A 60 -0.32 -7.21 10.78
CA ARG A 60 -0.14 -8.62 10.35
C ARG A 60 -0.06 -9.59 11.53
N HIS A 61 0.55 -9.20 12.65
CA HIS A 61 0.53 -10.01 13.87
C HIS A 61 -0.89 -10.19 14.41
N VAL A 62 -1.65 -9.09 14.51
CA VAL A 62 -3.03 -9.11 14.98
C VAL A 62 -3.95 -9.96 14.08
N THR A 63 -3.68 -9.98 12.77
CA THR A 63 -4.45 -10.78 11.80
C THR A 63 -3.96 -12.22 11.67
N GLY A 64 -2.97 -12.64 12.47
CA GLY A 64 -2.43 -14.00 12.44
C GLY A 64 -1.61 -14.33 11.20
N PHE A 65 -1.18 -13.32 10.45
CA PHE A 65 -0.30 -13.52 9.31
C PHE A 65 1.10 -13.92 9.80
N PRO A 66 1.68 -15.02 9.31
CA PRO A 66 2.98 -15.50 9.78
C PRO A 66 4.06 -14.46 9.49
N CYS A 67 4.94 -14.19 10.47
CA CYS A 67 6.20 -13.46 10.28
C CYS A 67 7.39 -14.42 10.33
N HIS A 68 8.56 -13.95 9.88
CA HIS A 68 9.80 -14.72 9.93
C HIS A 68 10.33 -14.86 11.36
#